data_AF-A0A6N3J9B5-F1
#
_entry.id   AF-A0A6N3J9B5-F1
#
_cell.length_a   1.000
_cell.length_b   1.000
_cell.length_c   1.000
_cell.angle_alpha   90.00
_cell.angle_beta   90.00
_cell.angle_gamma   90.00
#
_symmetry.space_group_name_H-M   'P 1'
#
loop_
_entity.id
_entity.type
_entity.pdbx_description
1 polymer ?
#
loop_
_entity_poly.entity_id
_entity_poly.type
_entity_poly.pdbx_seq_one_letter_code
_entity_poly.pdbx_strand_id
1 'polypeptide(L)'
;MKKALLMAAALLLAPMAALAAQYQEGVHYTVINDGPATAKPEITEFFSFYCPHCYTFSKTVVPKILAEKPEGIAFNQAHVDFIGKEMGVEMSRAFAVAHQLKVADKVEPALFSAIHDKKQHFTSRNDIRAIFVANGVDGKNFDAAAESFMVNAQMSKMKRDTENAKLTGVPAIVVNGKYRVETGAIKSYDELLEIAYFLARK
;
A
#
# COMPACT_ATOMS: atom_id res chain seq x y z
N MET A 1 -62.68 10.82 -15.75
CA MET A 1 -61.83 9.60 -15.89
C MET A 1 -60.54 9.82 -16.66
N LYS A 2 -60.49 10.66 -17.72
CA LYS A 2 -59.25 10.92 -18.49
C LYS A 2 -58.21 11.84 -17.80
N LYS A 3 -58.63 12.69 -16.86
CA LYS A 3 -57.73 13.58 -16.09
C LYS A 3 -56.99 12.88 -14.93
N ALA A 4 -57.51 11.75 -14.45
CA ALA A 4 -56.89 10.97 -13.39
C ALA A 4 -55.73 10.09 -13.90
N LEU A 5 -55.75 9.69 -15.19
CA LEU A 5 -54.64 8.96 -15.79
C LEU A 5 -53.41 9.84 -16.10
N LEU A 6 -53.58 11.15 -16.26
CA LEU A 6 -52.47 12.07 -16.55
C LEU A 6 -51.67 12.46 -15.30
N MET A 7 -52.25 12.34 -14.10
CA MET A 7 -51.52 12.55 -12.83
C MET A 7 -50.72 11.33 -12.37
N ALA A 8 -51.02 10.13 -12.88
CA ALA A 8 -50.27 8.91 -12.56
C ALA A 8 -48.96 8.77 -13.38
N ALA A 9 -48.86 9.46 -14.51
CA ALA A 9 -47.67 9.43 -15.37
C ALA A 9 -46.56 10.42 -14.94
N ALA A 10 -46.89 11.43 -14.13
CA ALA A 10 -45.91 12.41 -13.62
C ALA A 10 -45.12 11.92 -12.39
N LEU A 11 -45.54 10.81 -11.77
CA LEU A 11 -44.88 10.23 -10.59
C LEU A 11 -43.81 9.17 -10.93
N LEU A 12 -43.62 8.86 -12.22
CA LEU A 12 -42.58 7.93 -12.70
C LEU A 12 -41.29 8.66 -13.13
N LEU A 13 -41.23 9.98 -12.96
CA LEU A 13 -40.13 10.84 -13.40
C LEU A 13 -39.63 11.75 -12.26
N ALA A 14 -39.25 11.17 -11.12
CA ALA A 14 -38.25 11.77 -10.22
C ALA A 14 -37.78 10.78 -9.14
N PRO A 15 -36.47 10.73 -8.79
CA PRO A 15 -35.30 11.11 -9.56
C PRO A 15 -34.54 9.86 -10.04
N MET A 16 -33.79 9.98 -11.14
CA MET A 16 -32.49 9.31 -11.19
C MET A 16 -31.71 9.89 -10.01
N ALA A 17 -31.93 9.30 -8.83
CA ALA A 17 -31.25 9.69 -7.61
C ALA A 17 -29.77 9.55 -7.93
N ALA A 18 -29.11 10.70 -7.91
CA ALA A 18 -27.69 10.87 -7.96
C ALA A 18 -26.96 9.61 -7.47
N LEU A 19 -26.37 8.86 -8.40
CA LEU A 19 -25.09 8.22 -8.11
C LEU A 19 -24.11 9.37 -7.94
N ALA A 20 -24.22 10.08 -6.80
CA ALA A 20 -23.13 10.90 -6.32
C ALA A 20 -21.91 9.99 -6.37
N ALA A 21 -20.82 10.47 -6.97
CA ALA A 21 -19.57 9.72 -6.96
C ALA A 21 -19.30 9.30 -5.52
N GLN A 22 -19.33 7.98 -5.26
CA GLN A 22 -19.28 7.39 -3.92
C GLN A 22 -18.10 7.95 -3.13
N TYR A 23 -17.03 8.29 -3.84
CA TYR A 23 -15.83 8.93 -3.29
C TYR A 23 -15.45 10.18 -4.09
N GLN A 24 -15.19 11.26 -3.35
CA GLN A 24 -14.88 12.59 -3.87
C GLN A 24 -13.41 12.96 -3.67
N GLU A 25 -12.82 13.61 -4.66
CA GLU A 25 -11.47 14.19 -4.57
C GLU A 25 -11.41 15.29 -3.48
N GLY A 26 -10.29 15.39 -2.77
CA GLY A 26 -10.09 16.32 -1.66
C GLY A 26 -10.76 15.87 -0.36
N VAL A 27 -11.60 14.83 -0.39
CA VAL A 27 -12.22 14.22 0.79
C VAL A 27 -11.71 12.80 1.02
N HIS A 28 -11.83 11.94 0.00
CA HIS A 28 -11.52 10.52 0.11
C HIS A 28 -10.19 10.16 -0.58
N TYR A 29 -9.77 10.96 -1.54
CA TYR A 29 -8.50 10.80 -2.24
C TYR A 29 -8.00 12.13 -2.79
N THR A 30 -6.72 12.18 -3.10
CA THR A 30 -6.06 13.29 -3.79
C THR A 30 -5.47 12.80 -5.10
N VAL A 31 -5.63 13.57 -6.18
CA VAL A 31 -4.89 13.34 -7.43
C VAL A 31 -3.46 13.87 -7.24
N ILE A 32 -2.48 12.96 -7.30
CA ILE A 32 -1.06 13.27 -7.08
C ILE A 32 -0.27 13.33 -8.40
N ASN A 33 -0.88 12.92 -9.52
CA ASN A 33 -0.26 12.89 -10.84
C ASN A 33 -1.29 13.25 -11.93
N ASP A 34 -1.02 14.32 -12.69
CA ASP A 34 -1.90 14.77 -13.77
C ASP A 34 -1.76 13.91 -15.04
N GLY A 35 -0.66 13.16 -15.16
CA GLY A 35 -0.40 12.25 -16.26
C GLY A 35 -1.34 11.04 -16.31
N PRO A 36 -1.20 10.15 -17.32
CA PRO A 36 -2.02 8.95 -17.41
C PRO A 36 -1.82 8.05 -16.18
N ALA A 37 -2.90 7.40 -15.77
CA ALA A 37 -2.85 6.29 -14.83
C ALA A 37 -1.96 5.16 -15.38
N THR A 38 -1.54 4.24 -14.51
CA THR A 38 -0.81 3.05 -14.93
C THR A 38 -1.59 2.26 -15.97
N ALA A 39 -0.86 1.65 -16.92
CA ALA A 39 -1.47 0.90 -18.01
C ALA A 39 -2.30 -0.32 -17.55
N LYS A 40 -1.98 -0.87 -16.37
CA LYS A 40 -2.76 -1.89 -15.68
C LYS A 40 -3.17 -1.37 -14.30
N PRO A 41 -4.40 -1.69 -13.84
CA PRO A 41 -4.84 -1.33 -12.50
C PRO A 41 -3.89 -1.90 -11.43
N GLU A 42 -3.46 -1.04 -10.51
CA GLU A 42 -2.63 -1.45 -9.38
C GLU A 42 -2.92 -0.65 -8.12
N ILE A 43 -2.72 -1.29 -6.98
CA ILE A 43 -2.79 -0.71 -5.65
C ILE A 43 -1.43 -0.93 -5.01
N THR A 44 -0.81 0.16 -4.56
CA THR A 44 0.46 0.10 -3.83
C THR A 44 0.25 0.54 -2.39
N GLU A 45 0.56 -0.34 -1.44
CA GLU A 45 0.71 0.03 -0.04
C GLU A 45 2.12 0.57 0.20
N PHE A 46 2.20 1.75 0.82
CA PHE A 46 3.43 2.29 1.38
C PHE A 46 3.43 2.07 2.88
N PHE A 47 4.49 1.46 3.38
CA PHE A 47 4.55 1.00 4.77
C PHE A 47 5.97 1.12 5.36
N SER A 48 6.10 0.93 6.67
CA SER A 48 7.40 0.77 7.31
C SER A 48 7.36 -0.40 8.30
N PHE A 49 8.45 -1.17 8.38
CA PHE A 49 8.62 -2.19 9.42
C PHE A 49 8.65 -1.61 10.84
N TYR A 50 8.91 -0.30 10.99
CA TYR A 50 8.88 0.39 12.29
C TYR A 50 7.51 0.95 12.67
N CYS A 51 6.52 0.87 11.78
CA CYS A 51 5.21 1.48 11.95
C CYS A 51 4.20 0.49 12.58
N PRO A 52 3.69 0.74 13.81
CA PRO A 52 2.75 -0.18 14.47
C PRO A 52 1.43 -0.39 13.72
N HIS A 53 0.92 0.66 13.07
CA HIS A 53 -0.27 0.56 12.23
C HIS A 53 -0.02 -0.30 10.99
N CYS A 54 1.17 -0.22 10.42
CA CYS A 54 1.60 -1.02 9.28
C CYS A 54 1.76 -2.50 9.67
N TYR A 55 2.29 -2.78 10.87
CA TYR A 55 2.30 -4.15 11.38
C TYR A 55 0.88 -4.70 11.57
N THR A 56 -0.04 -3.89 12.08
CA THR A 56 -1.45 -4.28 12.18
C THR A 56 -2.05 -4.54 10.79
N PHE A 57 -1.82 -3.62 9.84
CA PHE A 57 -2.26 -3.71 8.45
C PHE A 57 -1.74 -5.00 7.76
N SER A 58 -0.46 -5.34 7.95
CA SER A 58 0.14 -6.57 7.41
C SER A 58 -0.54 -7.85 7.89
N LYS A 59 -1.12 -7.83 9.09
CA LYS A 59 -1.79 -8.99 9.70
C LYS A 59 -3.27 -9.06 9.39
N THR A 60 -3.94 -7.91 9.23
CA THR A 60 -5.41 -7.86 9.18
C THR A 60 -5.97 -7.40 7.84
N VAL A 61 -5.19 -6.69 7.03
CA VAL A 61 -5.66 -6.09 5.78
C VAL A 61 -4.96 -6.69 4.56
N VAL A 62 -3.63 -6.83 4.58
CA VAL A 62 -2.89 -7.46 3.45
C VAL A 62 -3.44 -8.85 3.09
N PRO A 63 -3.72 -9.76 4.04
CA PRO A 63 -4.31 -11.07 3.71
C PRO A 63 -5.68 -10.95 3.03
N LYS A 64 -6.51 -9.97 3.44
CA LYS A 64 -7.80 -9.70 2.80
C LYS A 64 -7.61 -9.22 1.36
N ILE A 65 -6.68 -8.30 1.11
CA ILE A 65 -6.38 -7.82 -0.24
C ILE A 65 -5.95 -8.97 -1.13
N LEU A 66 -5.04 -9.82 -0.65
CA LEU A 66 -4.54 -10.97 -1.42
C LEU A 66 -5.65 -11.99 -1.74
N ALA A 67 -6.64 -12.14 -0.85
CA ALA A 67 -7.75 -13.07 -1.02
C ALA A 67 -8.91 -12.50 -1.87
N GLU A 68 -9.22 -11.21 -1.73
CA GLU A 68 -10.50 -10.64 -2.17
C GLU A 68 -10.37 -9.55 -3.23
N LYS A 69 -9.15 -9.08 -3.56
CA LYS A 69 -8.99 -8.02 -4.55
C LYS A 69 -9.62 -8.44 -5.90
N PRO A 70 -10.30 -7.52 -6.60
CA PRO A 70 -10.86 -7.80 -7.92
C PRO A 70 -9.81 -8.31 -8.91
N GLU A 71 -10.24 -9.18 -9.83
CA GLU A 71 -9.38 -9.70 -10.89
C GLU A 71 -8.80 -8.57 -11.75
N GLY A 72 -7.56 -8.73 -12.19
CA GLY A 72 -6.85 -7.74 -13.01
C GLY A 72 -6.20 -6.58 -12.24
N ILE A 73 -6.47 -6.43 -10.94
CA ILE A 73 -5.79 -5.43 -10.09
C ILE A 73 -4.53 -6.06 -9.48
N ALA A 74 -3.36 -5.46 -9.72
CA ALA A 74 -2.12 -5.81 -9.04
C ALA A 74 -2.08 -5.22 -7.62
N PHE A 75 -1.52 -5.95 -6.67
CA PHE A 75 -1.20 -5.41 -5.34
C PHE A 75 0.31 -5.40 -5.16
N ASN A 76 0.85 -4.24 -4.84
CA ASN A 76 2.27 -4.00 -4.62
C ASN A 76 2.48 -3.43 -3.22
N GLN A 77 3.69 -3.57 -2.70
CA GLN A 77 4.12 -2.92 -1.47
C GLN A 77 5.43 -2.17 -1.71
N ALA A 78 5.60 -1.05 -1.00
CA ALA A 78 6.79 -0.22 -1.02
C ALA A 78 7.14 0.20 0.40
N HIS A 79 8.37 -0.07 0.83
CA HIS A 79 8.83 0.39 2.13
C HIS A 79 9.28 1.85 2.06
N VAL A 80 8.86 2.68 3.02
CA VAL A 80 9.28 4.08 3.15
C VAL A 80 10.53 4.21 4.04
N ASP A 81 11.46 5.09 3.68
CA ASP A 81 12.72 5.27 4.38
C ASP A 81 12.70 6.39 5.45
N PHE A 82 11.65 7.23 5.48
CA PHE A 82 11.57 8.37 6.41
C PHE A 82 11.21 8.00 7.86
N ILE A 83 10.91 6.74 8.16
CA ILE A 83 10.68 6.23 9.53
C ILE A 83 11.86 5.36 9.96
N GLY A 84 12.41 5.62 11.14
CA GLY A 84 13.53 4.85 11.70
C GLY A 84 14.91 5.44 11.39
N LYS A 85 14.98 6.69 10.92
CA LYS A 85 16.22 7.41 10.57
C LYS A 85 17.07 6.60 9.58
N GLU A 86 18.37 6.44 9.82
CA GLU A 86 19.29 5.68 8.98
C GLU A 86 18.85 4.21 8.82
N MET A 87 18.25 3.63 9.87
CA MET A 87 17.73 2.27 9.79
C MET A 87 16.47 2.15 8.92
N GLY A 88 15.75 3.24 8.66
CA GLY A 88 14.65 3.25 7.68
C GLY A 88 15.14 2.94 6.26
N VAL A 89 16.31 3.46 5.90
CA VAL A 89 16.98 3.16 4.62
C VAL A 89 17.40 1.70 4.56
N GLU A 90 18.00 1.18 5.64
CA GLU A 90 18.42 -0.23 5.70
C GLU A 90 17.23 -1.20 5.74
N MET A 91 16.10 -0.82 6.34
CA MET A 91 14.85 -1.59 6.27
C MET A 91 14.22 -1.58 4.87
N SER A 92 14.34 -0.46 4.14
CA SER A 92 13.95 -0.41 2.72
C SER A 92 14.83 -1.32 1.87
N ARG A 93 16.13 -1.39 2.18
CA ARG A 93 17.06 -2.36 1.57
C ARG A 93 16.66 -3.80 1.91
N ALA A 94 16.32 -4.07 3.16
CA ALA A 94 15.87 -5.38 3.62
C ALA A 94 14.64 -5.85 2.82
N PHE A 95 13.63 -5.00 2.67
CA PHE A 95 12.46 -5.27 1.83
C PHE A 95 12.87 -5.65 0.40
N ALA A 96 13.69 -4.83 -0.25
CA ALA A 96 14.14 -5.09 -1.61
C ALA A 96 14.96 -6.40 -1.73
N VAL A 97 15.82 -6.71 -0.75
CA VAL A 97 16.56 -7.98 -0.69
C VAL A 97 15.60 -9.16 -0.53
N ALA A 98 14.60 -9.06 0.34
CA ALA A 98 13.62 -10.13 0.54
C ALA A 98 12.83 -10.44 -0.74
N HIS A 99 12.45 -9.41 -1.50
CA HIS A 99 11.81 -9.58 -2.80
C HIS A 99 12.75 -10.14 -3.87
N GLN A 100 13.97 -9.62 -3.97
CA GLN A 100 14.97 -10.12 -4.94
C GLN A 100 15.30 -11.59 -4.70
N LEU A 101 15.40 -12.02 -3.45
CA LEU A 101 15.68 -13.40 -3.05
C LEU A 101 14.41 -14.27 -2.98
N LYS A 102 13.22 -13.69 -3.19
CA LYS A 102 11.91 -14.37 -3.12
C LYS A 102 11.65 -15.04 -1.77
N VAL A 103 11.97 -14.33 -0.68
CA VAL A 103 11.82 -14.78 0.72
C VAL A 103 10.98 -13.84 1.57
N ALA A 104 10.30 -12.86 0.96
CA ALA A 104 9.44 -11.88 1.61
C ALA A 104 8.44 -12.52 2.62
N ASP A 105 7.71 -13.55 2.18
CA ASP A 105 6.69 -14.24 3.00
C ASP A 105 7.22 -14.79 4.34
N LYS A 106 8.52 -15.05 4.45
CA LYS A 106 9.16 -15.53 5.68
C LYS A 106 9.80 -14.39 6.46
N VAL A 107 10.51 -13.50 5.75
CA VAL A 107 11.38 -12.53 6.40
C VAL A 107 10.61 -11.28 6.85
N GLU A 108 9.59 -10.85 6.12
CA GLU A 108 8.81 -9.67 6.50
C GLU A 108 8.05 -9.86 7.82
N PRO A 109 7.32 -10.98 8.04
CA PRO A 109 6.71 -11.24 9.35
C PRO A 109 7.75 -11.34 10.47
N ALA A 110 8.93 -11.90 10.19
CA ALA A 110 10.01 -12.01 11.16
C ALA A 110 10.60 -10.64 11.55
N LEU A 111 10.78 -9.72 10.59
CA LEU A 111 11.22 -8.35 10.84
C LEU A 111 10.19 -7.57 11.65
N PHE A 112 8.91 -7.62 11.25
CA PHE A 112 7.83 -7.00 12.02
C PHE A 112 7.76 -7.53 13.45
N SER A 113 7.81 -8.85 13.64
CA SER A 113 7.75 -9.46 14.97
C SER A 113 8.97 -9.11 15.81
N ALA A 114 10.17 -9.08 15.22
CA ALA A 114 11.39 -8.66 15.91
C ALA A 114 11.25 -7.24 16.47
N ILE A 115 10.72 -6.30 15.67
CA ILE A 115 10.55 -4.90 16.09
C ILE A 115 9.39 -4.74 17.07
N HIS A 116 8.21 -5.27 16.75
CA HIS A 116 6.99 -4.91 17.47
C HIS A 116 6.65 -5.85 18.62
N ASP A 117 6.94 -7.14 18.51
CA ASP A 117 6.65 -8.12 19.57
C ASP A 117 7.86 -8.27 20.49
N LYS A 118 9.05 -8.47 19.91
CA LYS A 118 10.29 -8.72 20.67
C LYS A 118 11.02 -7.44 21.08
N LYS A 119 10.58 -6.28 20.60
CA LYS A 119 11.18 -4.96 20.88
C LYS A 119 12.68 -4.90 20.58
N GLN A 120 13.12 -5.67 19.59
CA GLN A 120 14.52 -5.70 19.16
C GLN A 120 14.90 -4.34 18.58
N HIS A 121 15.99 -3.77 19.07
CA HIS A 121 16.56 -2.55 18.53
C HIS A 121 17.62 -2.89 17.48
N PHE A 122 17.36 -2.50 16.24
CA PHE A 122 18.31 -2.67 15.15
C PHE A 122 19.18 -1.42 15.05
N THR A 123 20.49 -1.62 14.96
CA THR A 123 21.49 -0.55 14.91
C THR A 123 22.39 -0.67 13.68
N SER A 124 22.32 -1.78 12.96
CA SER A 124 23.14 -2.03 11.79
C SER A 124 22.45 -2.97 10.78
N ARG A 125 22.99 -3.00 9.56
CA ARG A 125 22.65 -4.00 8.55
C ARG A 125 22.90 -5.43 9.02
N ASN A 126 23.91 -5.66 9.86
CA ASN A 126 24.22 -6.99 10.38
C ASN A 126 23.10 -7.53 11.27
N ASP A 127 22.42 -6.67 12.03
CA ASP A 127 21.26 -7.05 12.83
C ASP A 127 20.11 -7.53 11.93
N ILE A 128 19.88 -6.83 10.81
CA ILE A 128 18.89 -7.22 9.80
C ILE A 128 19.28 -8.55 9.16
N ARG A 129 20.54 -8.68 8.72
CA ARG A 129 21.09 -9.90 8.12
C ARG A 129 20.90 -11.10 9.03
N ALA A 130 21.05 -10.95 10.35
CA ALA A 130 20.82 -12.03 11.31
C ALA A 130 19.38 -12.55 11.27
N ILE A 131 18.39 -11.70 11.03
CA ILE A 131 16.99 -12.12 10.82
C ILE A 131 16.85 -12.94 9.53
N PHE A 132 17.48 -12.52 8.43
CA PHE A 132 17.47 -13.29 7.18
C PHE A 132 18.08 -14.68 7.37
N VAL A 133 19.25 -14.75 8.02
CA VAL A 133 19.94 -16.02 8.30
C VAL A 133 19.13 -16.93 9.22
N ALA A 134 18.53 -16.37 10.28
CA ALA A 134 17.65 -17.11 11.18
C ALA A 134 16.40 -17.67 10.46
N ASN A 135 16.02 -17.12 9.31
CA ASN A 135 14.91 -17.56 8.47
C ASN A 135 15.37 -18.34 7.22
N GLY A 136 16.61 -18.85 7.21
CA GLY A 136 17.10 -19.81 6.23
C GLY A 136 17.72 -19.20 4.98
N VAL A 137 18.02 -17.89 4.98
CA VAL A 137 18.75 -17.23 3.89
C VAL A 137 20.25 -17.38 4.12
N ASP A 138 21.00 -17.84 3.11
CA ASP A 138 22.46 -17.85 3.20
C ASP A 138 22.99 -16.42 3.34
N GLY A 139 23.91 -16.22 4.29
CA GLY A 139 24.42 -14.90 4.60
C GLY A 139 25.14 -14.24 3.41
N LYS A 140 25.87 -15.00 2.60
CA LYS A 140 26.55 -14.46 1.40
C LYS A 140 25.54 -14.05 0.33
N ASN A 141 24.44 -14.79 0.20
CA ASN A 141 23.34 -14.41 -0.70
C ASN A 141 22.68 -13.11 -0.27
N PHE A 142 22.48 -12.89 1.04
CA PHE A 142 22.02 -11.60 1.54
C PHE A 142 23.02 -10.49 1.18
N ASP A 143 24.30 -10.69 1.48
CA ASP A 143 25.34 -9.68 1.26
C ASP A 143 25.45 -9.31 -0.24
N ALA A 144 25.42 -10.30 -1.13
CA ALA A 144 25.44 -10.10 -2.57
C ALA A 144 24.17 -9.39 -3.08
N ALA A 145 23.00 -9.75 -2.57
CA ALA A 145 21.75 -9.10 -2.95
C ALA A 145 21.70 -7.65 -2.48
N ALA A 146 22.14 -7.37 -1.24
CA ALA A 146 22.11 -6.05 -0.63
C ALA A 146 22.91 -5.00 -1.41
N GLU A 147 23.98 -5.42 -2.09
CA GLU A 147 24.83 -4.59 -2.94
C GLU A 147 24.45 -4.62 -4.43
N SER A 148 23.43 -5.40 -4.80
CA SER A 148 23.06 -5.59 -6.20
C SER A 148 22.45 -4.34 -6.83
N PHE A 149 22.65 -4.17 -8.14
CA PHE A 149 22.00 -3.12 -8.93
C PHE A 149 20.47 -3.19 -8.82
N MET A 150 19.89 -4.41 -8.76
CA MET A 150 18.43 -4.60 -8.66
C MET A 150 17.87 -4.07 -7.34
N VAL A 151 18.52 -4.37 -6.23
CA VAL A 151 18.12 -3.83 -4.91
C VAL A 151 18.25 -2.31 -4.89
N ASN A 152 19.36 -1.74 -5.38
CA ASN A 152 19.55 -0.30 -5.43
C ASN A 152 18.53 0.42 -6.32
N ALA A 153 18.17 -0.19 -7.47
CA ALA A 153 17.14 0.32 -8.37
C ALA A 153 15.76 0.28 -7.71
N GLN A 154 15.41 -0.82 -7.02
CA GLN A 154 14.14 -0.94 -6.30
C GLN A 154 14.05 0.08 -5.16
N MET A 155 15.11 0.27 -4.37
CA MET A 155 15.13 1.29 -3.31
C MET A 155 14.92 2.70 -3.87
N SER A 156 15.64 3.04 -4.96
CA SER A 156 15.51 4.33 -5.63
C SER A 156 14.11 4.54 -6.20
N LYS A 157 13.47 3.47 -6.70
CA LYS A 157 12.07 3.50 -7.13
C LYS A 157 11.14 3.79 -5.95
N MET A 158 11.22 3.03 -4.86
CA MET A 158 10.35 3.22 -3.69
C MET A 158 10.46 4.63 -3.09
N LYS A 159 11.69 5.17 -2.99
CA LYS A 159 11.94 6.52 -2.49
C LYS A 159 11.27 7.58 -3.37
N ARG A 160 11.54 7.54 -4.69
CA ARG A 160 10.90 8.45 -5.65
C ARG A 160 9.37 8.35 -5.63
N ASP A 161 8.83 7.13 -5.56
CA ASP A 161 7.39 6.93 -5.60
C ASP A 161 6.73 7.47 -4.32
N THR A 162 7.40 7.34 -3.17
CA THR A 162 7.02 7.95 -1.88
C THR A 162 7.00 9.48 -1.98
N GLU A 163 8.05 10.08 -2.57
CA GLU A 163 8.17 11.53 -2.76
C GLU A 163 7.11 12.08 -3.73
N ASN A 164 6.91 11.41 -4.87
CA ASN A 164 5.91 11.78 -5.87
C ASN A 164 4.49 11.73 -5.30
N ALA A 165 4.21 10.75 -4.43
CA ALA A 165 2.94 10.65 -3.72
C ALA A 165 2.80 11.62 -2.54
N LYS A 166 3.85 12.41 -2.25
CA LYS A 166 3.89 13.41 -1.18
C LYS A 166 3.45 12.81 0.16
N LEU A 167 3.91 11.57 0.43
CA LEU A 167 3.50 10.83 1.62
C LEU A 167 4.15 11.45 2.86
N THR A 168 3.33 11.70 3.87
CA THR A 168 3.77 12.23 5.17
C THR A 168 3.56 11.22 6.31
N GLY A 169 2.98 10.06 6.00
CA GLY A 169 2.67 9.01 6.97
C GLY A 169 2.34 7.69 6.28
N VAL A 170 2.25 6.63 7.09
CA VAL A 170 1.96 5.26 6.67
C VAL A 170 1.09 4.54 7.73
N PRO A 171 0.34 3.47 7.37
CA PRO A 171 0.19 2.91 6.02
C PRO A 171 -0.54 3.89 5.10
N ALA A 172 -0.07 3.99 3.84
CA ALA A 172 -0.70 4.82 2.83
C ALA A 172 -0.98 3.99 1.57
N ILE A 173 -2.07 4.32 0.87
CA ILE A 173 -2.47 3.64 -0.35
C ILE A 173 -2.39 4.61 -1.53
N VAL A 174 -1.66 4.20 -2.56
CA VAL A 174 -1.65 4.87 -3.86
C VAL A 174 -2.18 3.92 -4.91
N VAL A 175 -3.12 4.40 -5.71
CA VAL A 175 -3.81 3.63 -6.74
C VAL A 175 -3.45 4.17 -8.12
N ASN A 176 -3.09 3.25 -9.02
CA ASN A 176 -2.72 3.51 -10.40
C ASN A 176 -1.63 4.59 -10.59
N GLY A 177 -0.73 4.75 -9.60
CA GLY A 177 0.29 5.80 -9.58
C GLY A 177 -0.26 7.24 -9.63
N LYS A 178 -1.57 7.42 -9.37
CA LYS A 178 -2.29 8.66 -9.66
C LYS A 178 -3.14 9.16 -8.50
N TYR A 179 -3.76 8.26 -7.74
CA TYR A 179 -4.66 8.63 -6.65
C TYR A 179 -4.07 8.20 -5.32
N ARG A 180 -3.87 9.13 -4.40
CA ARG A 180 -3.55 8.81 -3.00
C ARG A 180 -4.84 8.79 -2.20
N VAL A 181 -5.12 7.71 -1.50
CA VAL A 181 -6.30 7.63 -0.62
C VAL A 181 -6.05 8.48 0.63
N GLU A 182 -7.02 9.33 1.00
CA GLU A 182 -6.94 10.18 2.18
C GLU A 182 -7.47 9.44 3.40
N THR A 183 -6.62 9.26 4.41
CA THR A 183 -6.98 8.51 5.63
C THR A 183 -7.71 9.37 6.67
N GLY A 184 -7.85 10.68 6.44
CA GLY A 184 -8.51 11.58 7.40
C GLY A 184 -10.03 11.42 7.46
N ALA A 185 -10.65 10.98 6.36
CA ALA A 185 -12.11 10.85 6.25
C ALA A 185 -12.61 9.39 6.37
N ILE A 186 -11.71 8.39 6.33
CA ILE A 186 -12.09 6.97 6.42
C ILE A 186 -12.43 6.58 7.86
N LYS A 187 -13.39 5.66 8.01
CA LYS A 187 -13.87 5.13 9.28
C LYS A 187 -13.30 3.75 9.59
N SER A 188 -12.82 3.03 8.58
CA SER A 188 -12.25 1.69 8.73
C SER A 188 -11.26 1.36 7.61
N TYR A 189 -10.47 0.29 7.80
CA TYR A 189 -9.65 -0.25 6.71
C TYR A 189 -10.48 -0.90 5.60
N ASP A 190 -11.70 -1.34 5.88
CA ASP A 190 -12.58 -1.86 4.83
C ASP A 190 -13.03 -0.72 3.90
N GLU A 191 -13.40 0.45 4.45
CA GLU A 191 -13.71 1.65 3.65
C GLU A 191 -12.49 2.14 2.85
N LEU A 192 -11.29 2.05 3.42
CA LEU A 192 -10.04 2.32 2.69
C LEU A 192 -9.90 1.42 1.45
N LEU A 193 -10.19 0.12 1.58
CA LEU A 193 -10.12 -0.82 0.45
C LEU A 193 -11.22 -0.58 -0.58
N GLU A 194 -12.43 -0.25 -0.15
CA GLU A 194 -13.52 0.12 -1.07
C GLU A 194 -13.13 1.34 -1.92
N ILE A 195 -12.54 2.38 -1.31
CA ILE A 195 -12.01 3.54 -2.03
C ILE A 195 -10.91 3.10 -2.99
N ALA A 196 -9.97 2.26 -2.54
CA ALA A 196 -8.86 1.81 -3.37
C ALA A 196 -9.34 1.02 -4.60
N TYR A 197 -10.31 0.12 -4.43
CA TYR A 197 -10.90 -0.65 -5.53
C TYR A 197 -11.75 0.20 -6.47
N PHE A 198 -12.46 1.21 -5.94
CA PHE A 198 -13.15 2.20 -6.77
C PHE A 198 -12.16 2.95 -7.67
N LEU A 199 -11.07 3.47 -7.09
CA LEU A 199 -10.06 4.23 -7.82
C LEU A 199 -9.29 3.38 -8.83
N ALA A 200 -9.10 2.08 -8.55
CA ALA A 200 -8.39 1.19 -9.45
C ALA A 200 -9.13 0.99 -10.79
N ARG A 201 -10.45 1.20 -10.79
CA ARG A 201 -11.35 1.06 -11.96
C ARG A 201 -11.68 2.40 -12.63
N LYS A 202 -11.23 3.52 -12.07
CA LYS A 202 -11.47 4.88 -12.57
C LYS A 202 -10.45 5.24 -13.66
#